data_AF-A0A658P194-F1
#
_entry.id   AF-A0A658P194-F1
#
_cell.length_a   1.000
_cell.length_b   1.000
_cell.length_c   1.000
_cell.angle_alpha   90.00
_cell.angle_beta   90.00
_cell.angle_gamma   90.00
#
_symmetry.space_group_name_H-M   'P 1'
#
loop_
_entity.id
_entity.type
_entity.pdbx_description
1 polymer ?
#
loop_
_entity_poly.entity_id
_entity_poly.type
_entity_poly.pdbx_seq_one_letter_code
_entity_poly.pdbx_strand_id
1 'polypeptide(L)'
;MVTSFGKALRKLRIDRGMVLKNMADMLGVSSAYLSAIELGKRAIPDSLVNSVAAAFGLSGQEASDLRKQAEISQPSLKVDMSDAEDQNKELMLVFARKFKDLSPEQLDKLNKMLKD
;
A
#
# COMPACT_ATOMS: atom_id res chain seq x y z
N MET A 1 -5.95 7.14 9.68
CA MET A 1 -4.80 6.51 10.37
C MET A 1 -3.64 6.49 9.38
N VAL A 2 -2.39 6.61 9.84
CA VAL A 2 -1.21 6.55 8.93
C VAL A 2 -1.04 5.11 8.45
N THR A 3 -0.89 4.91 7.15
CA THR A 3 -0.72 3.58 6.54
C THR A 3 0.70 3.06 6.75
N SER A 4 0.95 1.78 6.43
CA SER A 4 2.31 1.21 6.47
C SER A 4 3.25 1.95 5.51
N PHE A 5 2.80 2.27 4.30
CA PHE A 5 3.57 3.10 3.36
C PHE A 5 3.82 4.51 3.90
N GLY A 6 2.79 5.15 4.49
CA GLY A 6 2.95 6.45 5.12
C GLY A 6 3.94 6.46 6.28
N LYS A 7 3.99 5.40 7.08
CA LYS A 7 5.02 5.23 8.12
C LYS A 7 6.42 5.12 7.52
N ALA A 8 6.57 4.39 6.41
CA ALA A 8 7.85 4.25 5.72
C ALA A 8 8.35 5.59 5.15
N LEU A 9 7.48 6.36 4.50
CA LEU A 9 7.81 7.70 4.01
C LEU A 9 8.24 8.64 5.15
N ARG A 10 7.50 8.62 6.26
CA ARG A 10 7.85 9.41 7.45
C ARG A 10 9.20 9.03 8.03
N LYS A 11 9.50 7.73 8.10
CA LYS A 11 10.80 7.23 8.56
C LYS A 11 11.93 7.76 7.66
N LEU A 12 11.83 7.55 6.35
CA LEU A 12 12.81 8.06 5.37
C LEU A 12 13.03 9.57 5.51
N ARG A 13 11.94 10.31 5.72
CA ARG A 13 11.97 11.75 5.89
C ARG A 13 12.64 12.18 7.20
N ILE A 14 12.36 11.49 8.31
CA ILE A 14 12.98 11.74 9.63
C ILE A 14 14.47 11.40 9.59
N ASP A 15 14.83 10.25 9.02
CA ASP A 15 16.22 9.78 8.92
C ASP A 15 17.09 10.75 8.12
N ARG A 16 16.50 11.54 7.21
CA ARG A 16 17.17 12.59 6.43
C ARG A 16 16.93 14.02 6.93
N GLY A 17 16.29 14.20 8.09
CA GLY A 17 16.03 15.54 8.66
C GLY A 17 15.15 16.43 7.77
N MET A 18 14.29 15.84 6.94
CA MET A 18 13.47 16.56 5.97
C MET A 18 12.09 16.93 6.56
N VAL A 19 11.60 18.12 6.23
CA VAL A 19 10.16 18.44 6.40
C VAL A 19 9.35 17.88 5.22
N LEU A 20 8.02 17.76 5.39
CA LEU A 20 7.14 17.20 4.35
C LEU A 20 7.31 17.91 3.00
N LYS A 21 7.44 19.24 3.04
CA LYS A 21 7.64 20.08 1.86
C LYS A 21 8.89 19.67 1.07
N ASN A 22 10.03 19.51 1.75
CA ASN A 22 11.29 19.13 1.10
C ASN A 22 11.17 17.79 0.36
N MET A 23 10.53 16.80 0.98
CA MET A 23 10.32 15.49 0.36
C MET A 23 9.35 15.58 -0.82
N ALA A 24 8.29 16.37 -0.69
CA ALA A 24 7.33 16.59 -1.78
C ALA A 24 8.01 17.25 -3.00
N ASP A 25 8.80 18.30 -2.75
CA ASP A 25 9.56 19.02 -3.78
C ASP A 25 10.58 18.08 -4.45
N MET A 26 11.32 17.28 -3.67
CA MET A 26 12.26 16.27 -4.16
C MET A 26 11.60 15.22 -5.06
N LEU A 27 10.37 14.81 -4.72
CA LEU A 27 9.61 13.81 -5.48
C LEU A 27 8.80 14.42 -6.62
N GLY A 28 8.84 15.75 -6.80
CA GLY A 28 8.08 16.46 -7.84
C GLY A 28 6.56 16.42 -7.64
N VAL A 29 6.09 16.33 -6.39
CA VAL A 29 4.65 16.30 -6.06
C VAL A 29 4.28 17.40 -5.07
N SER A 30 2.99 17.72 -4.93
CA SER A 30 2.56 18.69 -3.92
C SER A 30 2.62 18.11 -2.50
N SER A 31 2.88 18.97 -1.51
CA SER A 31 2.85 18.58 -0.09
C SER A 31 1.48 18.02 0.32
N ALA A 32 0.39 18.55 -0.25
CA ALA A 32 -0.96 18.06 -0.01
C ALA A 32 -1.17 16.64 -0.55
N TYR A 33 -0.64 16.35 -1.75
CA TYR A 33 -0.68 15.01 -2.33
C TYR A 33 0.12 14.02 -1.49
N LEU A 34 1.36 14.36 -1.13
CA LEU A 34 2.20 13.50 -0.30
C LEU A 34 1.58 13.24 1.09
N SER A 35 1.00 14.26 1.72
CA SER A 35 0.24 14.11 2.97
C SER A 35 -0.95 13.15 2.82
N ALA A 36 -1.71 13.29 1.73
CA ALA A 36 -2.84 12.42 1.46
C ALA A 36 -2.40 10.96 1.22
N ILE A 37 -1.25 10.74 0.58
CA ILE A 37 -0.62 9.43 0.43
C ILE A 37 -0.20 8.85 1.79
N GLU A 38 0.49 9.62 2.64
CA GLU A 38 0.88 9.16 3.98
C GLU A 38 -0.32 8.74 4.84
N LEU A 39 -1.47 9.37 4.62
CA LEU A 39 -2.72 9.10 5.34
C LEU A 39 -3.61 8.06 4.65
N GLY A 40 -3.17 7.44 3.55
CA GLY A 40 -3.94 6.43 2.81
C GLY A 40 -5.18 6.96 2.10
N LYS A 41 -5.25 8.27 1.84
CA LYS A 41 -6.39 8.94 1.20
C LYS A 41 -6.29 8.98 -0.32
N ARG A 42 -5.16 8.57 -0.90
CA ARG A 42 -4.89 8.57 -2.34
C ARG A 42 -4.29 7.24 -2.75
N ALA A 43 -4.60 6.81 -3.98
CA ALA A 43 -3.94 5.66 -4.60
C ALA A 43 -2.45 5.94 -4.75
N ILE A 44 -1.65 4.90 -4.55
CA ILE A 44 -0.19 4.97 -4.57
C ILE A 44 0.27 4.39 -5.91
N PRO A 45 0.64 5.23 -6.90
CA PRO A 45 1.10 4.70 -8.18
C PRO A 45 2.50 4.10 -8.05
N ASP A 46 2.80 3.08 -8.84
CA ASP A 46 4.13 2.46 -8.89
C ASP A 46 5.23 3.47 -9.22
N SER A 47 4.90 4.48 -10.03
CA SER A 47 5.81 5.59 -10.33
C SER A 47 6.25 6.34 -9.07
N LEU A 48 5.35 6.57 -8.11
CA LEU A 48 5.71 7.21 -6.84
C LEU A 48 6.61 6.31 -5.99
N VAL A 49 6.30 5.01 -5.92
CA VAL A 49 7.15 4.03 -5.20
C VAL A 49 8.55 4.01 -5.79
N ASN A 50 8.66 3.97 -7.11
CA ASN A 50 9.94 3.98 -7.83
C ASN A 50 10.69 5.31 -7.64
N SER A 51 10.00 6.46 -7.69
CA SER A 51 10.60 7.77 -7.43
C SER A 51 11.16 7.88 -6.01
N VAL A 52 10.44 7.35 -5.02
CA VAL A 52 10.92 7.31 -3.63
C VAL A 52 12.14 6.40 -3.51
N ALA A 53 12.09 5.19 -4.08
CA ALA A 53 13.21 4.26 -4.05
C ALA A 53 14.49 4.87 -4.67
N ALA A 54 14.34 5.55 -5.82
CA ALA A 54 15.44 6.22 -6.50
C ALA A 54 15.97 7.43 -5.70
N ALA A 55 15.10 8.34 -5.26
CA ALA A 55 15.49 9.54 -4.53
C ALA A 55 16.18 9.24 -3.19
N PHE A 56 15.82 8.12 -2.55
CA PHE A 56 16.40 7.67 -1.30
C PHE A 56 17.54 6.66 -1.48
N GLY A 57 17.88 6.28 -2.71
CA GLY A 57 18.95 5.33 -2.99
C GLY A 57 18.73 3.99 -2.27
N LEU A 58 17.48 3.52 -2.21
CA LEU A 58 17.12 2.31 -1.49
C LEU A 58 17.75 1.09 -2.15
N SER A 59 18.26 0.17 -1.34
CA SER A 59 18.71 -1.14 -1.80
C SER A 59 17.55 -1.95 -2.41
N GLY A 60 17.88 -3.01 -3.16
CA GLY A 60 16.86 -3.87 -3.76
C GLY A 60 15.86 -4.44 -2.75
N GLN A 61 16.34 -4.81 -1.55
CA GLN A 61 15.49 -5.32 -0.48
C GLN A 61 14.58 -4.21 0.08
N GLU A 62 15.13 -3.03 0.39
CA GLU A 62 14.35 -1.90 0.91
C GLU A 62 13.29 -1.42 -0.08
N ALA A 63 13.62 -1.40 -1.38
CA ALA A 63 12.66 -1.06 -2.42
C ALA A 63 11.55 -2.12 -2.56
N SER A 64 11.88 -3.41 -2.39
CA SER A 64 10.89 -4.49 -2.34
C SER A 64 9.95 -4.34 -1.15
N ASP A 65 10.49 -4.04 0.02
CA ASP A 65 9.71 -3.84 1.24
C ASP A 65 8.81 -2.60 1.14
N LEU A 66 9.32 -1.51 0.56
CA LEU A 66 8.54 -0.30 0.29
C LEU A 66 7.38 -0.57 -0.67
N ARG A 67 7.61 -1.39 -1.71
CA ARG A 67 6.56 -1.80 -2.66
C ARG A 67 5.48 -2.63 -1.96
N LYS A 68 5.85 -3.62 -1.15
CA LYS A 68 4.87 -4.39 -0.34
C LYS A 68 4.06 -3.49 0.60
N GLN A 69 4.71 -2.51 1.22
CA GLN A 69 4.02 -1.53 2.07
C GLN A 69 3.03 -0.67 1.28
N ALA A 70 3.38 -0.28 0.04
CA ALA A 70 2.49 0.45 -0.85
C ALA A 70 1.27 -0.39 -1.24
N GLU A 71 1.45 -1.66 -1.60
CA GLU A 71 0.38 -2.59 -1.97
C GLU A 71 -0.66 -2.73 -0.87
N ILE A 72 -0.24 -3.02 0.37
CA ILE A 72 -1.18 -3.14 1.52
C ILE A 72 -1.77 -1.80 1.95
N SER A 73 -1.21 -0.68 1.49
CA SER A 73 -1.68 0.68 1.82
C SER A 73 -2.63 1.26 0.78
N GLN A 74 -2.92 0.54 -0.31
CA GLN A 74 -3.87 1.02 -1.32
C GLN A 74 -5.26 1.25 -0.69
N PRO A 75 -5.92 2.38 -0.97
CA PRO A 75 -7.27 2.65 -0.45
C PRO A 75 -8.33 1.71 -1.03
N SER A 76 -8.06 1.15 -2.21
CA SER A 76 -8.90 0.17 -2.88
C SER A 76 -8.05 -0.74 -3.76
N LEU A 77 -8.54 -1.96 -3.98
CA LEU A 77 -7.95 -2.93 -4.89
C LEU A 77 -8.92 -3.13 -6.06
N LYS A 78 -8.40 -3.12 -7.28
CA LYS A 78 -9.14 -3.60 -8.46
C LYS A 78 -8.80 -5.06 -8.69
N VAL A 79 -9.83 -5.88 -8.83
CA VAL A 79 -9.69 -7.30 -9.14
C VAL A 79 -10.32 -7.52 -10.50
N ASP A 80 -9.57 -8.11 -11.42
CA ASP A 80 -10.11 -8.53 -12.72
C ASP A 80 -10.97 -9.79 -12.53
N MET A 81 -12.15 -9.79 -13.16
CA MET A 81 -13.15 -10.84 -13.06
C MET A 81 -13.45 -11.48 -14.41
N SER A 82 -12.77 -11.08 -15.49
CA SER A 82 -13.17 -11.40 -16.87
C SER A 82 -13.14 -12.90 -17.18
N ASP A 83 -12.21 -13.65 -16.56
CA ASP A 83 -12.02 -15.09 -16.78
C ASP A 83 -12.44 -15.96 -15.58
N ALA A 84 -13.05 -15.36 -14.54
CA ALA A 84 -13.49 -16.10 -13.37
C ALA A 84 -14.89 -16.73 -13.59
N GLU A 85 -15.03 -18.01 -13.23
CA GLU A 85 -16.33 -18.68 -13.14
C GLU A 85 -17.28 -17.96 -12.15
N ASP A 86 -18.58 -18.10 -12.35
CA ASP A 86 -19.59 -17.42 -11.53
C ASP A 86 -19.46 -17.77 -10.04
N GLN A 87 -19.10 -19.02 -9.72
CA GLN A 87 -18.85 -19.45 -8.34
C GLN A 87 -17.67 -18.71 -7.70
N ASN A 88 -16.61 -18.43 -8.47
CA ASN A 88 -15.46 -17.67 -7.99
C ASN A 88 -15.80 -16.19 -7.77
N LYS A 89 -16.60 -15.61 -8.68
CA LYS A 89 -17.11 -14.24 -8.54
C LYS A 89 -18.01 -14.10 -7.31
N GLU A 90 -18.92 -15.05 -7.07
CA GLU A 90 -19.80 -15.06 -5.90
C GLU A 90 -19.00 -15.12 -4.60
N LEU A 91 -18.01 -16.03 -4.53
CA LEU A 91 -17.09 -16.12 -3.39
C LEU A 91 -16.39 -14.78 -3.13
N MET A 92 -15.85 -14.15 -4.17
CA MET A 92 -15.17 -12.86 -4.05
C MET A 92 -16.10 -11.75 -3.54
N LEU A 93 -17.35 -11.71 -4.00
CA LEU A 93 -18.36 -10.76 -3.53
C LEU A 93 -18.77 -10.99 -2.07
N VAL A 94 -18.88 -12.24 -1.63
CA VAL A 94 -19.13 -12.58 -0.23
C VAL A 94 -17.94 -12.15 0.63
N PHE A 95 -16.72 -12.46 0.19
CA PHE A 95 -15.49 -12.09 0.89
C PHE A 95 -15.36 -10.57 1.01
N ALA A 96 -15.53 -9.82 -0.08
CA ALA A 96 -15.44 -8.36 -0.09
C ALA A 96 -16.44 -7.68 0.87
N ARG A 97 -17.57 -8.31 1.17
CA ARG A 97 -18.55 -7.81 2.15
C ARG A 97 -18.18 -8.14 3.60
N LYS A 98 -17.52 -9.27 3.84
CA LYS A 98 -17.27 -9.80 5.20
C LYS A 98 -15.84 -9.61 5.72
N PHE A 99 -14.86 -9.34 4.86
CA PHE A 99 -13.44 -9.42 5.25
C PHE A 99 -13.05 -8.50 6.42
N LYS A 100 -13.78 -7.39 6.63
CA LYS A 100 -13.54 -6.45 7.73
C LYS A 100 -14.05 -6.95 9.09
N ASP A 101 -14.94 -7.93 9.08
CA ASP A 101 -15.61 -8.47 10.28
C ASP A 101 -15.03 -9.83 10.70
N LEU A 102 -13.99 -10.30 10.01
CA LEU A 102 -13.34 -11.57 10.33
C LEU A 102 -12.55 -11.48 11.64
N SER A 103 -12.68 -12.49 12.49
CA SER A 103 -11.88 -12.61 13.70
C SER A 103 -10.40 -12.93 13.36
N PRO A 104 -9.45 -12.66 14.26
CA PRO A 104 -8.05 -13.03 14.06
C PRO A 104 -7.86 -14.51 13.72
N GLU A 105 -8.62 -15.40 14.35
CA GLU A 105 -8.57 -16.85 14.11
C GLU A 105 -9.08 -17.21 12.71
N GLN A 106 -10.15 -16.54 12.24
CA GLN A 106 -10.67 -16.73 10.90
C GLN A 106 -9.69 -16.25 9.83
N LEU A 107 -9.05 -15.09 10.06
CA LEU A 107 -8.02 -14.56 9.18
C LEU A 107 -6.80 -15.48 9.08
N ASP A 108 -6.34 -16.06 10.19
CA ASP A 108 -5.23 -17.03 10.19
C ASP A 108 -5.60 -18.29 9.40
N LYS A 109 -6.79 -18.84 9.62
CA LYS A 109 -7.28 -20.04 8.90
C LYS A 109 -7.38 -19.80 7.39
N LEU A 110 -7.94 -18.66 6.97
CA LEU A 110 -8.04 -18.30 5.54
C LEU A 110 -6.67 -18.06 4.92
N ASN A 111 -5.76 -17.38 5.63
CA ASN A 111 -4.41 -17.15 5.13
C ASN A 111 -3.64 -18.46 4.92
N LYS A 112 -3.80 -19.46 5.80
CA LYS A 112 -3.21 -20.79 5.61
C LYS A 112 -3.79 -21.45 4.35
N MET A 113 -5.13 -21.54 4.28
CA MET A 113 -5.84 -22.15 3.16
C MET A 113 -5.51 -21.54 1.78
N LEU A 114 -5.19 -20.24 1.71
CA LEU A 114 -4.91 -19.53 0.45
C LEU A 114 -3.42 -19.43 0.10
N LYS A 115 -2.50 -19.76 1.02
CA LYS A 115 -1.05 -19.72 0.80
C LYS A 115 -0.44 -21.11 0.58
N ASP A 116 -1.19 -22.15 0.88
CA ASP A 116 -0.89 -23.54 0.50
C ASP A 116 -1.12 -23.75 -1.01
#